data_AF-A0A9D5UUJ9-F1
#
_entry.id   AF-A0A9D5UUJ9-F1
#
_cell.length_a   1.000
_cell.length_b   1.000
_cell.length_c   1.000
_cell.angle_alpha   90.00
_cell.angle_beta   90.00
_cell.angle_gamma   90.00
#
_symmetry.space_group_name_H-M   'P 1'
#
loop_
_entity.id
_entity.type
_entity.pdbx_description
1 polymer ?
#
loop_
_entity_poly.entity_id
_entity_poly.type
_entity_poly.pdbx_seq_one_letter_code
_entity_poly.pdbx_strand_id
1 'polypeptide(L)'
;MQDIFEQVDEQLEADRVQKWWVANRRWVIAGFVSFFAALFAYVGWQDYRTRQNQAASDYFLVVQDLYAKGDVEGAERQLQLLLQHHSGHAYGLFGHLLQAKALATAGKAEAALQQLEVVIKAADLALLRDLALLNAAYLTASESGKAEGYLQRMESQSPYRGHALELRGVLAAQRGDLQAAAAHYREARAASTEGGSLRARLESRLERMGSGEEKK
;
A
#
# COMPACT_ATOMS: atom_id res chain seq x y z
N MET A 1 -55.98 -37.37 -28.41
CA MET A 1 -54.85 -37.49 -29.36
C MET A 1 -53.88 -36.32 -29.15
N GLN A 2 -53.42 -36.09 -27.92
CA GLN A 2 -52.42 -35.05 -27.60
C GLN A 2 -51.25 -35.66 -26.81
N ASP A 3 -51.50 -36.68 -25.97
CA ASP A 3 -50.45 -37.34 -25.17
C ASP A 3 -49.39 -38.13 -25.95
N ILE A 4 -49.67 -38.58 -27.19
CA ILE A 4 -48.73 -39.41 -27.97
C ILE A 4 -47.68 -38.54 -28.70
N PHE A 5 -48.03 -37.30 -29.05
CA PHE A 5 -47.08 -36.40 -29.72
C PHE A 5 -46.12 -35.77 -28.71
N GLU A 6 -46.61 -35.44 -27.50
CA GLU A 6 -45.78 -34.90 -26.41
C GLU A 6 -44.77 -35.95 -25.91
N GLN A 7 -45.16 -37.22 -25.76
CA GLN A 7 -44.24 -38.30 -25.36
C GLN A 7 -43.18 -38.64 -26.42
N VAL A 8 -43.49 -38.49 -27.71
CA VAL A 8 -42.53 -38.80 -28.79
C VAL A 8 -41.53 -37.66 -28.97
N ASP A 9 -41.93 -36.40 -28.79
CA ASP A 9 -41.00 -35.27 -28.79
C ASP A 9 -40.07 -35.30 -27.56
N GLU A 10 -40.56 -35.65 -26.37
CA GLU A 10 -39.71 -35.82 -25.17
C GLU A 10 -38.62 -36.90 -25.36
N GLN A 11 -38.95 -38.03 -25.99
CA GLN A 11 -37.98 -39.10 -26.25
C GLN A 11 -36.90 -38.69 -27.27
N LEU A 12 -37.26 -37.90 -28.29
CA LEU A 12 -36.33 -37.42 -29.30
C LEU A 12 -35.37 -36.35 -28.77
N GLU A 13 -35.83 -35.50 -27.84
CA GLU A 13 -34.98 -34.54 -27.15
C GLU A 13 -34.01 -35.22 -26.20
N ALA A 14 -34.48 -36.20 -25.42
CA ALA A 14 -33.64 -36.99 -24.52
C ALA A 14 -32.51 -37.73 -25.26
N ASP A 15 -32.82 -38.36 -26.40
CA ASP A 15 -31.84 -39.07 -27.23
C ASP A 15 -30.78 -38.13 -27.83
N ARG A 16 -31.17 -36.90 -28.18
CA ARG A 16 -30.26 -35.89 -28.75
C ARG A 16 -29.30 -35.37 -27.69
N VAL A 17 -29.80 -35.08 -26.49
CA VAL A 17 -28.98 -34.68 -25.34
C VAL A 17 -28.04 -35.81 -24.94
N GLN A 18 -28.51 -37.06 -24.91
CA GLN A 18 -27.69 -38.22 -24.56
C GLN A 18 -26.59 -38.48 -25.59
N LYS A 19 -26.87 -38.34 -26.90
CA LYS A 19 -25.85 -38.45 -27.95
C LYS A 19 -24.82 -37.33 -27.88
N TRP A 20 -25.25 -36.09 -27.64
CA TRP A 20 -24.34 -34.95 -27.44
C TRP A 20 -23.46 -35.14 -26.20
N TRP A 21 -24.05 -35.59 -25.10
CA TRP A 21 -23.33 -35.89 -23.87
C TRP A 21 -22.30 -37.00 -24.08
N VAL A 22 -22.68 -38.12 -24.68
CA VAL A 22 -21.75 -39.23 -24.98
C VAL A 22 -20.63 -38.77 -25.92
N ALA A 23 -20.92 -37.95 -26.93
CA ALA A 23 -19.91 -37.41 -27.84
C ALA A 23 -18.93 -36.44 -27.16
N ASN A 24 -19.42 -35.60 -26.23
CA ASN A 24 -18.63 -34.51 -25.64
C ASN A 24 -18.18 -34.76 -24.19
N ARG A 25 -18.58 -35.87 -23.54
CA ARG A 25 -18.30 -36.16 -22.12
C ARG A 25 -16.83 -36.04 -21.76
N ARG A 26 -15.93 -36.45 -22.66
CA ARG A 26 -14.48 -36.36 -22.44
C ARG A 26 -14.01 -34.92 -22.30
N TRP A 27 -14.53 -34.01 -23.13
CA TRP A 27 -14.22 -32.57 -23.08
C TRP A 27 -14.87 -31.88 -21.89
N VAL A 28 -16.12 -32.24 -21.57
CA VAL A 28 -16.81 -31.72 -20.37
C VAL A 28 -16.07 -32.14 -19.10
N ILE A 29 -15.69 -33.41 -18.98
CA ILE A 29 -14.91 -33.93 -17.85
C ILE A 29 -13.52 -33.26 -17.80
N ALA A 30 -12.83 -33.13 -18.94
CA ALA A 30 -11.53 -32.45 -18.99
C ALA A 30 -11.62 -30.99 -18.54
N GLY A 31 -12.65 -30.25 -18.98
CA GLY A 31 -12.91 -28.89 -18.53
C GLY A 31 -13.16 -28.79 -17.03
N PHE A 32 -13.96 -29.72 -16.49
CA PHE A 32 -14.25 -29.78 -15.06
C PHE A 32 -12.98 -30.09 -14.23
N VAL A 33 -12.19 -31.09 -14.62
CA VAL A 33 -10.92 -31.43 -13.95
C VAL A 33 -9.95 -30.25 -13.99
N SER A 34 -9.81 -29.58 -15.14
CA SER A 34 -8.96 -28.40 -15.29
C SER A 34 -9.41 -27.26 -14.37
N PHE A 35 -10.73 -27.01 -14.29
CA PHE A 35 -11.29 -26.00 -13.40
C PHE A 35 -10.96 -26.29 -11.93
N PHE A 36 -11.17 -27.52 -11.46
CA PHE A 36 -10.83 -27.88 -10.08
C PHE A 36 -9.33 -27.87 -9.81
N ALA A 37 -8.50 -28.28 -10.77
CA ALA A 37 -7.04 -28.19 -10.64
C ALA A 37 -6.58 -26.73 -10.46
N ALA A 38 -7.11 -25.81 -11.25
CA ALA A 38 -6.86 -24.38 -11.10
C ALA A 38 -7.37 -23.84 -9.75
N LEU A 39 -8.57 -24.28 -9.33
CA LEU A 39 -9.15 -23.89 -8.04
C LEU A 39 -8.31 -24.39 -6.86
N PHE A 40 -7.87 -25.65 -6.85
CA PHE A 40 -7.02 -26.20 -5.79
C PHE A 40 -5.63 -25.54 -5.77
N ALA A 41 -5.05 -25.24 -6.93
CA ALA A 41 -3.80 -24.48 -7.00
C ALA A 41 -3.97 -23.09 -6.38
N TYR A 42 -5.08 -22.40 -6.68
CA TYR A 42 -5.39 -21.08 -6.12
C TYR A 42 -5.64 -21.14 -4.61
N VAL A 43 -6.47 -22.07 -4.13
CA VAL A 43 -6.77 -22.25 -2.70
C VAL A 43 -5.53 -22.65 -1.91
N GLY A 44 -4.71 -23.56 -2.44
CA GLY A 44 -3.45 -23.96 -1.82
C GLY A 44 -2.46 -22.80 -1.70
N TRP A 45 -2.34 -21.97 -2.75
CA TRP A 45 -1.54 -20.75 -2.71
C TRP A 45 -2.06 -19.75 -1.66
N GLN A 46 -3.38 -19.61 -1.55
CA GLN A 46 -4.00 -18.73 -0.57
C GLN A 46 -3.80 -19.21 0.88
N ASP A 47 -3.92 -20.51 1.15
CA ASP A 47 -3.64 -21.09 2.48
C ASP A 47 -2.17 -20.88 2.86
N TYR A 48 -1.25 -21.13 1.93
CA TYR A 48 0.18 -20.87 2.13
C TYR A 48 0.45 -19.40 2.46
N ARG A 49 -0.11 -18.45 1.69
CA ARG A 49 0.01 -17.01 1.96
C ARG A 49 -0.56 -16.63 3.33
N THR A 50 -1.65 -17.28 3.75
CA THR A 50 -2.30 -17.02 5.05
C THR A 50 -1.44 -17.47 6.22
N ARG A 51 -0.89 -18.70 6.16
CA ARG A 51 0.04 -19.20 7.20
C ARG A 51 1.30 -18.36 7.29
N GLN A 52 1.85 -17.96 6.15
CA GLN A 52 3.03 -17.12 6.09
C GLN A 52 2.78 -15.71 6.67
N ASN A 53 1.57 -15.16 6.49
CA ASN A 53 1.16 -13.91 7.12
C ASN A 53 0.99 -14.05 8.64
N GLN A 54 0.47 -15.17 9.14
CA GLN A 54 0.35 -15.43 10.58
C GLN A 54 1.74 -15.48 11.23
N ALA A 55 2.67 -16.26 10.68
CA ALA A 55 4.04 -16.32 11.19
C ALA A 55 4.74 -14.94 11.15
N ALA A 56 4.54 -14.17 10.08
CA ALA A 56 5.08 -12.82 9.98
C ALA A 56 4.48 -11.86 11.02
N SER A 57 3.20 -12.03 11.36
CA SER A 57 2.53 -11.26 12.41
C SER A 57 3.19 -11.48 13.77
N ASP A 58 3.55 -12.72 14.12
CA ASP A 58 4.15 -13.05 15.41
C ASP A 58 5.49 -12.33 15.60
N TYR A 59 6.37 -12.38 14.59
CA TYR A 59 7.61 -11.60 14.61
C TYR A 59 7.34 -10.11 14.79
N PHE A 60 6.38 -9.55 14.03
CA PHE A 60 6.06 -8.12 14.09
C PHE A 60 5.51 -7.68 15.45
N LEU A 61 4.70 -8.51 16.10
CA LEU A 61 4.21 -8.25 17.45
C LEU A 61 5.34 -8.26 18.49
N VAL A 62 6.27 -9.21 18.38
CA VAL A 62 7.45 -9.26 19.25
C VAL A 62 8.33 -8.03 19.05
N VAL A 63 8.55 -7.59 17.81
CA VAL A 63 9.30 -6.36 17.51
C VAL A 63 8.66 -5.15 18.20
N GLN A 64 7.34 -5.00 18.11
CA GLN A 64 6.63 -3.89 18.75
C GLN A 64 6.74 -3.93 20.28
N ASP A 65 6.59 -5.11 20.89
CA ASP A 65 6.71 -5.30 22.33
C ASP A 65 8.13 -4.97 22.84
N LEU A 66 9.16 -5.41 22.13
CA LEU A 66 10.56 -5.11 22.47
C LEU A 66 10.85 -3.61 22.36
N TYR A 67 10.36 -2.95 21.30
CA TYR A 67 10.45 -1.50 21.18
C TYR A 67 9.72 -0.77 22.31
N ALA A 68 8.53 -1.23 22.71
CA ALA A 68 7.79 -0.65 23.83
C ALA A 68 8.51 -0.81 25.18
N LYS A 69 9.29 -1.89 25.35
CA LYS A 69 10.13 -2.16 26.53
C LYS A 69 11.50 -1.49 26.47
N GLY A 70 11.84 -0.82 25.36
CA GLY A 70 13.13 -0.16 25.16
C GLY A 70 14.28 -1.11 24.77
N ASP A 71 14.01 -2.38 24.48
CA ASP A 71 15.00 -3.34 23.98
C ASP A 71 15.17 -3.18 22.47
N VAL A 72 15.91 -2.14 22.07
CA VAL A 72 16.14 -1.80 20.66
C VAL A 72 16.94 -2.89 19.95
N GLU A 73 17.95 -3.47 20.59
CA GLU A 73 18.78 -4.52 19.97
C GLU A 73 18.00 -5.82 19.78
N GLY A 74 17.16 -6.21 20.75
CA GLY A 74 16.23 -7.32 20.60
C GLY A 74 15.23 -7.08 19.48
N ALA A 75 14.62 -5.89 19.43
CA ALA A 75 13.67 -5.51 18.39
C ALA A 75 14.29 -5.58 16.99
N GLU A 76 15.51 -5.05 16.82
CA GLU A 76 16.23 -5.09 15.53
C GLU A 76 16.57 -6.53 15.09
N ARG A 77 16.95 -7.42 16.02
CA ARG A 77 17.18 -8.84 15.69
C ARG A 77 15.90 -9.51 15.19
N GLN A 78 14.77 -9.29 15.86
CA GLN A 78 13.49 -9.86 15.45
C GLN A 78 12.99 -9.25 14.14
N LEU A 79 13.26 -7.97 13.92
CA LEU A 79 12.94 -7.28 12.67
C LEU A 79 13.74 -7.85 11.50
N GLN A 80 15.03 -8.14 11.70
CA GLN A 80 15.85 -8.80 10.69
C GLN A 80 15.31 -10.20 10.33
N LEU A 81 14.89 -11.00 11.31
CA LEU A 81 14.27 -12.30 11.06
C LEU A 81 12.96 -12.17 10.26
N LEU A 82 12.12 -11.20 10.61
CA LEU A 82 10.90 -10.88 9.86
C LEU A 82 11.23 -10.56 8.39
N LEU A 83 12.21 -9.71 8.14
CA LEU A 83 12.59 -9.31 6.78
C LEU A 83 13.25 -10.45 6.00
N GLN A 84 14.06 -11.29 6.65
CA GLN A 84 14.69 -12.45 6.02
C GLN A 84 13.66 -13.48 5.54
N HIS A 85 12.64 -13.76 6.36
CA HIS A 85 11.69 -14.83 6.07
C HIS A 85 10.38 -14.35 5.41
N HIS A 86 10.04 -13.07 5.55
CA HIS A 86 8.72 -12.56 5.17
C HIS A 86 8.71 -11.19 4.48
N SER A 87 9.84 -10.69 3.96
CA SER A 87 9.96 -9.35 3.32
C SER A 87 8.84 -9.00 2.33
N GLY A 88 8.44 -9.94 1.46
CA GLY A 88 7.42 -9.73 0.42
C GLY A 88 5.96 -9.83 0.89
N HIS A 89 5.72 -10.10 2.18
CA HIS A 89 4.37 -10.23 2.74
C HIS A 89 3.92 -8.97 3.47
N ALA A 90 2.62 -8.86 3.79
CA ALA A 90 2.03 -7.65 4.36
C ALA A 90 2.77 -7.15 5.61
N TYR A 91 3.10 -8.06 6.54
CA TYR A 91 3.88 -7.73 7.74
C TYR A 91 5.37 -7.45 7.45
N GLY A 92 5.95 -8.06 6.42
CA GLY A 92 7.29 -7.71 5.94
C GLY A 92 7.36 -6.26 5.44
N LEU A 93 6.33 -5.78 4.75
CA LEU A 93 6.25 -4.37 4.31
C LEU A 93 6.18 -3.41 5.50
N PHE A 94 5.43 -3.75 6.57
CA PHE A 94 5.48 -2.98 7.81
C PHE A 94 6.86 -3.02 8.48
N GLY A 95 7.52 -4.17 8.43
CA GLY A 95 8.91 -4.32 8.86
C GLY A 95 9.85 -3.38 8.10
N HIS A 96 9.72 -3.27 6.76
CA HIS A 96 10.51 -2.36 5.95
C HIS A 96 10.29 -0.89 6.34
N LEU A 97 9.05 -0.48 6.61
CA LEU A 97 8.76 0.88 7.11
C LEU A 97 9.42 1.14 8.47
N LEU A 98 9.38 0.17 9.38
CA LEU A 98 9.99 0.29 10.69
C LEU A 98 11.51 0.37 10.60
N GLN A 99 12.13 -0.49 9.79
CA GLN A 99 13.57 -0.48 9.51
C GLN A 99 13.99 0.85 8.87
N ALA A 100 13.19 1.38 7.93
CA ALA A 100 13.43 2.69 7.32
C ALA A 100 13.49 3.81 8.38
N LYS A 101 12.53 3.81 9.32
CA LYS A 101 12.50 4.79 10.42
C LYS A 101 13.72 4.68 11.32
N ALA A 102 14.11 3.47 11.71
CA ALA A 102 15.29 3.23 12.54
C ALA A 102 16.57 3.70 11.84
N LEU A 103 16.74 3.36 10.55
CA LEU A 103 17.87 3.78 9.73
C LEU A 103 17.92 5.31 9.56
N ALA A 104 16.77 5.96 9.33
CA ALA A 104 16.70 7.41 9.21
C ALA A 104 17.08 8.11 10.52
N THR A 105 16.65 7.57 11.66
CA THR A 105 17.00 8.09 12.99
C THR A 105 18.49 7.91 13.29
N ALA A 106 19.09 6.83 12.78
CA ALA A 106 20.52 6.58 12.83
C ALA A 106 21.34 7.38 11.79
N GLY A 107 20.71 8.30 11.03
CA GLY A 107 21.39 9.12 10.01
C GLY A 107 21.74 8.40 8.72
N LYS A 108 21.27 7.15 8.53
CA LYS A 108 21.53 6.32 7.34
C LYS A 108 20.45 6.52 6.29
N ALA A 109 20.38 7.72 5.73
CA ALA A 109 19.30 8.14 4.82
C ALA A 109 19.20 7.26 3.57
N GLU A 110 20.31 6.92 2.92
CA GLU A 110 20.31 6.09 1.71
C GLU A 110 19.77 4.68 1.99
N ALA A 111 20.19 4.09 3.11
CA ALA A 111 19.72 2.78 3.53
C ALA A 111 18.22 2.80 3.88
N ALA A 112 17.75 3.84 4.57
CA ALA A 112 16.33 4.03 4.84
C ALA A 112 15.51 4.16 3.55
N LEU A 113 16.02 4.92 2.56
CA LEU A 113 15.37 5.08 1.27
C LEU A 113 15.24 3.74 0.52
N GLN A 114 16.27 2.89 0.58
CA GLN A 114 16.21 1.55 -0.01
C GLN A 114 15.07 0.70 0.58
N GLN A 115 14.84 0.78 1.90
CA GLN A 115 13.73 0.06 2.54
C GLN A 115 12.37 0.61 2.08
N LEU A 116 12.24 1.95 1.96
CA LEU A 116 11.01 2.58 1.46
C LEU A 116 10.72 2.19 0.01
N GLU A 117 11.75 2.10 -0.84
CA GLU A 117 11.62 1.67 -2.24
C GLU A 117 11.10 0.23 -2.37
N VAL A 118 11.46 -0.66 -1.44
CA VAL A 118 10.89 -2.03 -1.40
C VAL A 118 9.38 -1.94 -1.18
N VAL A 119 8.94 -1.15 -0.20
CA VAL A 119 7.51 -0.96 0.09
C VAL A 119 6.78 -0.34 -1.09
N ILE A 120 7.35 0.69 -1.72
CA ILE A 120 6.75 1.37 -2.86
C ILE A 120 6.50 0.40 -4.03
N LYS A 121 7.42 -0.54 -4.25
CA LYS A 121 7.33 -1.52 -5.35
C LYS A 121 6.40 -2.69 -5.04
N ALA A 122 6.36 -3.15 -3.79
CA ALA A 122 5.67 -4.38 -3.40
C ALA A 122 4.30 -4.18 -2.74
N ALA A 123 3.94 -2.95 -2.34
CA ALA A 123 2.67 -2.70 -1.67
C ALA A 123 1.47 -2.77 -2.63
N ASP A 124 0.60 -3.76 -2.41
CA ASP A 124 -0.72 -3.86 -3.04
C ASP A 124 -1.66 -2.73 -2.58
N LEU A 125 -1.55 -2.32 -1.31
CA LEU A 125 -2.38 -1.27 -0.72
C LEU A 125 -1.80 0.12 -1.02
N ALA A 126 -2.58 0.94 -1.74
CA ALA A 126 -2.22 2.33 -2.05
C ALA A 126 -1.87 3.14 -0.79
N LEU A 127 -2.56 2.89 0.32
CA LEU A 127 -2.26 3.54 1.61
C LEU A 127 -0.83 3.29 2.07
N LEU A 128 -0.33 2.06 1.94
CA LEU A 128 1.01 1.72 2.39
C LEU A 128 2.08 2.27 1.43
N ARG A 129 1.79 2.21 0.12
CA ARG A 129 2.62 2.80 -0.92
C ARG A 129 2.77 4.31 -0.74
N ASP A 130 1.67 5.02 -0.53
CA ASP A 130 1.66 6.48 -0.35
C ASP A 130 2.38 6.91 0.93
N LEU A 131 2.27 6.15 2.02
CA LEU A 131 3.04 6.40 3.22
C LEU A 131 4.55 6.28 2.96
N ALA A 132 4.97 5.25 2.21
CA ALA A 132 6.36 5.07 1.85
C ALA A 132 6.87 6.17 0.90
N LEU A 133 6.07 6.57 -0.09
CA LEU A 133 6.35 7.71 -0.97
C LEU A 133 6.52 9.01 -0.19
N LEU A 134 5.60 9.30 0.75
CA LEU A 134 5.68 10.50 1.56
C LEU A 134 6.93 10.51 2.46
N ASN A 135 7.23 9.39 3.12
CA ASN A 135 8.44 9.26 3.94
C ASN A 135 9.71 9.42 3.10
N ALA A 136 9.73 8.87 1.88
CA ALA A 136 10.83 9.03 0.94
C ALA A 136 11.01 10.51 0.56
N ALA A 137 9.91 11.21 0.27
CA ALA A 137 9.93 12.63 -0.04
C ALA A 137 10.50 13.47 1.11
N TYR A 138 10.09 13.20 2.36
CA TYR A 138 10.67 13.87 3.54
C TYR A 138 12.16 13.60 3.68
N LEU A 139 12.58 12.35 3.47
CA LEU A 139 13.98 11.95 3.60
C LEU A 139 14.87 12.60 2.54
N THR A 140 14.31 12.88 1.36
CA THR A 140 15.00 13.55 0.25
C THR A 140 14.71 15.04 0.15
N ALA A 141 14.15 15.68 1.19
CA ALA A 141 13.70 17.07 1.13
C ALA A 141 14.82 18.07 0.83
N SER A 142 16.08 17.74 1.14
CA SER A 142 17.26 18.53 0.76
C SER A 142 17.49 18.58 -0.76
N GLU A 143 16.97 17.60 -1.50
CA GLU A 143 17.03 17.51 -2.95
C GLU A 143 15.61 17.73 -3.51
N SER A 144 15.17 18.98 -3.62
CA SER A 144 13.75 19.29 -3.89
C SER A 144 13.16 18.59 -5.12
N GLY A 145 13.97 18.38 -6.18
CA GLY A 145 13.53 17.64 -7.38
C GLY A 145 13.25 16.16 -7.12
N LYS A 146 14.06 15.52 -6.28
CA LYS A 146 13.90 14.12 -5.89
C LYS A 146 12.69 13.93 -4.97
N ALA A 147 12.53 14.84 -4.00
CA ALA A 147 11.36 14.85 -3.13
C ALA A 147 10.07 15.03 -3.93
N GLU A 148 10.03 15.97 -4.88
CA GLU A 148 8.87 16.18 -5.74
C GLU A 148 8.56 14.94 -6.61
N GLY A 149 9.57 14.25 -7.11
CA GLY A 149 9.40 13.01 -7.87
C GLY A 149 8.67 11.92 -7.09
N TYR A 150 8.87 11.83 -5.77
CA TYR A 150 8.10 10.93 -4.90
C TYR A 150 6.66 11.42 -4.69
N LEU A 151 6.48 12.71 -4.42
CA LEU A 151 5.15 13.30 -4.17
C LEU A 151 4.23 13.22 -5.39
N GLN A 152 4.77 13.28 -6.62
CA GLN A 152 4.01 13.15 -7.86
C GLN A 152 3.43 11.76 -8.08
N ARG A 153 3.99 10.72 -7.45
CA ARG A 153 3.55 9.33 -7.59
C ARG A 153 2.43 8.95 -6.61
N MET A 154 2.11 9.83 -5.65
CA MET A 154 1.06 9.59 -4.67
C MET A 154 -0.33 9.70 -5.29
N GLU A 155 -1.28 8.93 -4.77
CA GLU A 155 -2.67 9.02 -5.22
C GLU A 155 -3.28 10.38 -4.86
N SER A 156 -4.07 10.96 -5.77
CA SER A 156 -4.71 12.27 -5.56
C SER A 156 -5.64 12.29 -4.34
N GLN A 157 -6.27 11.16 -4.02
CA GLN A 157 -7.19 11.00 -2.88
C GLN A 157 -6.52 10.39 -1.64
N SER A 158 -5.18 10.36 -1.60
CA SER A 158 -4.45 9.83 -0.46
C SER A 158 -4.83 10.55 0.85
N PRO A 159 -5.04 9.83 1.96
CA PRO A 159 -5.25 10.47 3.26
C PRO A 159 -4.03 11.29 3.71
N TYR A 160 -2.86 11.04 3.12
CA TYR A 160 -1.64 11.79 3.38
C TYR A 160 -1.48 13.05 2.52
N ARG A 161 -2.48 13.40 1.69
CA ARG A 161 -2.43 14.55 0.79
C ARG A 161 -2.09 15.86 1.51
N GLY A 162 -2.66 16.11 2.69
CA GLY A 162 -2.36 17.30 3.47
C GLY A 162 -0.87 17.43 3.81
N HIS A 163 -0.22 16.32 4.17
CA HIS A 163 1.21 16.27 4.45
C HIS A 163 2.08 16.43 3.18
N ALA A 164 1.65 15.83 2.07
CA ALA A 164 2.32 16.02 0.79
C ALA A 164 2.30 17.49 0.36
N LEU A 165 1.15 18.16 0.50
CA LEU A 165 0.99 19.59 0.21
C LEU A 165 1.79 20.48 1.19
N GLU A 166 1.83 20.12 2.48
CA GLU A 166 2.71 20.77 3.46
C GLU A 166 4.17 20.70 2.99
N LEU A 167 4.65 19.52 2.58
CA LEU A 167 6.02 19.36 2.12
C LEU A 167 6.28 20.14 0.82
N ARG A 168 5.35 20.15 -0.14
CA ARG A 168 5.47 21.00 -1.34
C ARG A 168 5.62 22.48 -1.00
N GLY A 169 4.88 22.96 0.01
CA GLY A 169 5.02 24.32 0.50
C GLY A 169 6.41 24.58 1.11
N VAL A 170 6.95 23.62 1.86
CA VAL A 170 8.32 23.70 2.40
C VAL A 170 9.36 23.75 1.28
N LEU A 171 9.24 22.88 0.27
CA LEU A 171 10.15 22.84 -0.88
C LEU A 171 10.08 24.14 -1.70
N ALA A 172 8.88 24.71 -1.88
CA ALA A 172 8.72 26.00 -2.56
C ALA A 172 9.38 27.15 -1.77
N ALA A 173 9.20 27.18 -0.44
CA ALA A 173 9.82 28.17 0.42
C ALA A 173 11.35 28.07 0.42
N GLN A 174 11.92 26.85 0.41
CA GLN A 174 13.35 26.62 0.27
C GLN A 174 13.93 27.17 -1.04
N ARG A 175 13.13 27.18 -2.12
CA ARG A 175 13.48 27.79 -3.41
C ARG A 175 13.24 29.31 -3.47
N GLY A 176 12.74 29.91 -2.40
CA GLY A 176 12.40 31.34 -2.34
C GLY A 176 11.05 31.71 -2.93
N ASP A 177 10.26 30.73 -3.41
CA ASP A 177 8.92 30.97 -3.96
C ASP A 177 7.87 30.98 -2.85
N LEU A 178 7.76 32.13 -2.17
CA LEU A 178 6.84 32.32 -1.06
C LEU A 178 5.37 32.29 -1.50
N GLN A 179 5.08 32.71 -2.73
CA GLN A 179 3.72 32.71 -3.26
C GLN A 179 3.23 31.27 -3.48
N ALA A 180 4.03 30.43 -4.12
CA ALA A 180 3.72 29.01 -4.28
C ALA A 180 3.68 28.29 -2.93
N ALA A 181 4.59 28.61 -2.01
CA ALA A 181 4.58 28.05 -0.67
C ALA A 181 3.28 28.36 0.08
N ALA A 182 2.84 29.61 0.08
CA ALA A 182 1.58 30.01 0.71
C ALA A 182 0.36 29.35 0.05
N ALA A 183 0.37 29.19 -1.29
CA ALA A 183 -0.67 28.47 -2.00
C ALA A 183 -0.77 27.00 -1.56
N HIS A 184 0.36 26.29 -1.52
CA HIS A 184 0.40 24.90 -1.06
C HIS A 184 -0.01 24.75 0.41
N TYR A 185 0.39 25.66 1.30
CA TYR A 185 -0.04 25.61 2.70
C TYR A 185 -1.55 25.85 2.87
N ARG A 186 -2.14 26.75 2.09
CA ARG A 186 -3.60 26.96 2.07
C ARG A 186 -4.34 25.72 1.60
N GLU A 187 -3.85 25.08 0.55
CA GLU A 187 -4.42 23.82 0.04
C GLU A 187 -4.26 22.67 1.05
N ALA A 188 -3.08 22.55 1.66
CA ALA A 188 -2.81 21.57 2.72
C ALA A 188 -3.79 21.75 3.89
N ARG A 189 -4.07 23.01 4.28
CA ARG A 189 -4.99 23.34 5.37
C ARG A 189 -6.42 22.91 5.05
N ALA A 190 -6.86 23.13 3.80
CA ALA A 190 -8.17 22.71 3.33
C ALA A 190 -8.31 21.18 3.27
N ALA A 191 -7.23 20.46 2.98
CA ALA A 191 -7.18 18.99 2.98
C ALA A 191 -6.97 18.38 4.39
N SER A 192 -6.76 19.20 5.43
CA SER A 192 -6.48 18.72 6.79
C SER A 192 -7.74 18.66 7.66
N THR A 193 -7.81 17.66 8.54
CA THR A 193 -8.87 17.56 9.55
C THR A 193 -8.88 18.77 10.48
N GLU A 194 -10.06 19.28 10.80
CA GLU A 194 -10.24 20.36 11.77
C GLU A 194 -9.70 19.95 13.16
N GLY A 195 -9.03 20.88 13.85
CA GLY A 195 -8.37 20.64 15.14
C GLY A 195 -7.12 19.74 15.09
N GLY A 196 -6.72 19.25 13.91
CA GLY A 196 -5.52 18.41 13.76
C GLY A 196 -4.22 19.19 13.92
N SER A 197 -3.16 18.52 14.41
CA SER A 197 -1.83 19.13 14.61
C SER A 197 -1.21 19.68 13.32
N LEU A 198 -1.50 19.06 12.16
CA LEU A 198 -1.10 19.56 10.85
C LEU A 198 -1.71 20.93 10.56
N ARG A 199 -3.01 21.10 10.85
CA ARG A 199 -3.73 22.36 10.61
C ARG A 199 -3.13 23.51 11.42
N ALA A 200 -2.91 23.28 12.72
CA ALA A 200 -2.31 24.28 13.60
C ALA A 200 -0.90 24.71 13.13
N ARG A 201 -0.08 23.76 12.66
CA ARG A 201 1.24 24.09 12.08
C ARG A 201 1.13 24.93 10.81
N LEU A 202 0.18 24.61 9.93
CA LEU A 202 -0.04 25.33 8.67
C LEU A 202 -0.52 26.76 8.91
N GLU A 203 -1.41 26.96 9.89
CA GLU A 203 -1.89 28.28 10.30
C GLU A 203 -0.73 29.15 10.81
N SER A 204 0.09 28.62 11.72
CA SER A 204 1.29 29.32 12.20
C SER A 204 2.27 29.69 11.08
N ARG A 205 2.48 28.80 10.09
CA ARG A 205 3.33 29.13 8.93
C ARG A 205 2.72 30.23 8.06
N LEU A 206 1.42 30.18 7.78
CA LEU A 206 0.73 31.19 6.97
C LEU A 206 0.75 32.57 7.63
N GLU A 207 0.55 32.66 8.95
CA GLU A 207 0.63 33.91 9.70
C GLU A 207 2.02 34.56 9.62
N ARG A 208 3.08 33.74 9.73
CA ARG A 208 4.46 34.20 9.59
C ARG A 208 4.79 34.72 8.19
N MET A 209 4.10 34.22 7.16
CA MET A 209 4.27 34.67 5.79
C MET A 209 3.49 35.96 5.52
N GLY A 210 2.26 36.08 6.02
CA GLY A 210 1.45 37.31 5.88
C GLY A 210 2.03 38.50 6.64
N SER A 211 2.54 38.30 7.86
CA SER A 211 3.20 39.36 8.64
C SER A 211 4.54 39.84 8.05
N GLY A 212 5.12 39.06 7.13
CA GLY A 212 6.32 39.44 6.38
C GLY A 212 6.03 40.29 5.13
N GLU A 213 4.85 40.17 4.54
CA GLU A 213 4.41 40.97 3.38
C GLU A 213 3.99 42.39 3.77
N GLU A 214 3.45 42.61 4.98
CA GLU A 214 3.08 43.95 5.48
C GLU A 214 4.29 44.84 5.88
N LYS A 215 5.51 44.30 5.91
CA LYS A 215 6.72 45.02 6.35
C LYS A 215 7.70 45.41 5.22
N LYS A 216 7.28 45.31 3.96
CA LYS A 216 8.04 45.82 2.80
C LYS A 216 7.30 46.94 2.11
#